data_AF-A0A2T0VE18-F1
#
_entry.id   AF-A0A2T0VE18-F1
#
_cell.length_a   1.000
_cell.length_b   1.000
_cell.length_c   1.000
_cell.angle_alpha   90.00
_cell.angle_beta   90.00
_cell.angle_gamma   90.00
#
_symmetry.space_group_name_H-M   'P 1'
#
loop_
_entity.id
_entity.type
_entity.pdbx_description
1 polymer ?
#
loop_
_entity_poly.entity_id
_entity_poly.type
_entity_poly.pdbx_seq_one_letter_code
_entity_poly.pdbx_strand_id
1 'polypeptide(L)'
;MVVIENVVGMNHKFANDEDAPFVQLQQALRDTGRGYIVQGVAVNALHYGAPQNRPRLMIIGLRSDVASNLGVASSNALWRSGFVDEIDMHDIPALAPIPTVARHSSPTIADAIGDLQHVLPAPHNARAAAFRKVTKSRRVWGLPRSAKSVDPIANQQPRKHSDNTQSRFRVYQWLSANGLPPRLLSQLSSGNSLLEARALEDISAANFPATSPDGTVLAHNADEMLVLMQRLRTKKHTQKALKWNEPARTVVTLPDDYVHPSEPRIFTVREMARFQGFPDDFEFRGKETTGSLRRRFEVPQYSQVGNAVSPFLAFAVGQMIEQTVGDISEVAESA
;
A
#
# COMPACT_ATOMS: atom_id res chain seq x y z
N MET A 1 -0.60 -27.07 5.95
CA MET A 1 0.17 -25.81 6.09
C MET A 1 -0.73 -24.75 6.69
N VAL A 2 -0.17 -23.79 7.43
CA VAL A 2 -0.87 -22.67 8.05
C VAL A 2 -0.16 -21.39 7.64
N VAL A 3 -0.93 -20.39 7.20
CA VAL A 3 -0.42 -19.04 6.92
C VAL A 3 -1.26 -18.04 7.70
N ILE A 4 -0.62 -17.27 8.57
CA ILE A 4 -1.25 -16.21 9.34
C ILE A 4 -0.60 -14.90 8.91
N GLU A 5 -1.40 -13.91 8.53
CA GLU A 5 -0.94 -12.58 8.14
C GLU A 5 -1.48 -11.53 9.11
N ASN A 6 -0.65 -10.54 9.46
CA ASN A 6 -1.06 -9.41 10.26
C ASN A 6 -0.15 -8.17 10.03
N VAL A 7 -0.50 -7.07 10.68
CA VAL A 7 0.30 -5.85 10.74
C VAL A 7 1.54 -6.03 11.61
N VAL A 8 2.60 -5.28 11.31
CA VAL A 8 3.89 -5.31 12.03
C VAL A 8 3.72 -5.00 13.53
N GLY A 9 2.68 -4.25 13.90
CA GLY A 9 2.38 -3.92 15.30
C GLY A 9 2.14 -5.13 16.20
N MET A 10 1.82 -6.30 15.63
CA MET A 10 1.65 -7.57 16.37
C MET A 10 2.94 -8.05 17.06
N ASN A 11 4.09 -7.51 16.68
CA ASN A 11 5.38 -7.80 17.33
C ASN A 11 5.69 -6.91 18.54
N HIS A 12 4.77 -6.02 18.94
CA HIS A 12 4.92 -5.24 20.17
C HIS A 12 4.27 -5.96 21.36
N LYS A 13 4.94 -5.91 22.51
CA LYS A 13 4.39 -6.39 23.78
C LYS A 13 3.27 -5.46 24.25
N PHE A 14 2.16 -6.04 24.74
CA PHE A 14 1.07 -5.27 25.34
C PHE A 14 1.29 -5.00 26.84
N ALA A 15 2.03 -5.89 27.52
CA ALA A 15 2.47 -5.74 28.91
C ALA A 15 3.96 -6.14 29.02
N ASN A 16 4.67 -5.59 30.02
CA ASN A 16 6.12 -5.83 30.17
C ASN A 16 6.47 -7.31 30.40
N ASP A 17 5.56 -8.05 31.05
CA ASP A 17 5.77 -9.43 31.50
C ASP A 17 5.25 -10.50 30.52
N GLU A 18 4.69 -10.09 29.37
CA GLU A 18 4.19 -11.02 28.36
C GLU A 18 5.05 -10.98 27.09
N ASP A 19 5.14 -12.12 26.41
CA ASP A 19 5.71 -12.17 25.07
C ASP A 19 4.79 -11.48 24.07
N ALA A 20 5.35 -10.99 22.95
CA ALA A 20 4.54 -10.41 21.90
C ALA A 20 3.54 -11.46 21.36
N PRO A 21 2.31 -11.05 20.97
CA PRO A 21 1.33 -11.98 20.39
C PRO A 21 1.87 -12.80 19.23
N PHE A 22 2.81 -12.24 18.46
CA PHE A 22 3.54 -12.94 17.41
C PHE A 22 4.28 -14.19 17.93
N VAL A 23 5.03 -14.06 19.02
CA VAL A 23 5.77 -15.17 19.64
C VAL A 23 4.81 -16.20 20.25
N GLN A 24 3.77 -15.73 20.94
CA GLN A 24 2.77 -16.60 21.54
C GLN A 24 2.06 -17.49 20.49
N LEU A 25 1.70 -16.92 19.34
CA LEU A 25 1.06 -17.68 18.24
C LEU A 25 2.01 -18.69 17.59
N GLN A 26 3.29 -18.35 17.45
CA GLN A 26 4.29 -19.31 16.97
C GLN A 26 4.42 -20.49 17.94
N GLN A 27 4.45 -20.22 19.25
CA GLN A 27 4.54 -21.26 20.26
C GLN A 27 3.28 -22.14 20.29
N ALA A 28 2.09 -21.52 20.24
CA ALA A 28 0.83 -22.26 20.17
C ALA A 28 0.78 -23.22 18.97
N LEU A 29 1.26 -22.81 17.80
CA LEU A 29 1.34 -23.69 16.62
C LEU A 29 2.31 -24.87 16.85
N ARG A 30 3.47 -24.63 17.48
CA ARG A 30 4.43 -25.69 17.81
C ARG A 30 3.83 -26.73 18.75
N ASP A 31 3.05 -26.28 19.73
CA ASP A 31 2.46 -27.14 20.77
C ASP A 31 1.14 -27.80 20.34
N THR A 32 0.59 -27.43 19.18
CA THR A 32 -0.70 -27.94 18.70
C THR A 32 -0.57 -29.36 18.12
N GLY A 33 -1.08 -30.36 18.84
CA GLY A 33 -1.32 -31.71 18.31
C GLY A 33 -0.06 -32.39 17.76
N ARG A 34 0.04 -32.57 16.43
CA ARG A 34 1.23 -33.11 15.75
C ARG A 34 2.41 -32.13 15.67
N GLY A 35 2.20 -30.89 16.12
CA GLY A 35 3.16 -29.80 16.06
C GLY A 35 3.36 -29.25 14.64
N TYR A 36 3.91 -28.04 14.59
CA TYR A 36 4.32 -27.37 13.37
C TYR A 36 5.75 -26.86 13.50
N ILE A 37 6.55 -26.98 12.45
CA ILE A 37 7.69 -26.08 12.25
C ILE A 37 7.14 -24.72 11.83
N VAL A 38 7.74 -23.64 12.33
CA VAL A 38 7.17 -22.30 12.20
C VAL A 38 8.25 -21.31 11.82
N GLN A 39 8.04 -20.59 10.72
CA GLN A 39 8.89 -19.52 10.24
C GLN A 39 8.17 -18.18 10.39
N GLY A 40 8.81 -17.23 11.06
CA GLY A 40 8.37 -15.84 11.08
C GLY A 40 8.92 -15.08 9.86
N VAL A 41 8.07 -14.31 9.18
CA VAL A 41 8.48 -13.48 8.04
C VAL A 41 7.94 -12.06 8.15
N ALA A 42 8.80 -11.07 7.96
CA ALA A 42 8.45 -9.67 7.83
C ALA A 42 8.67 -9.23 6.38
N VAL A 43 7.57 -9.00 5.67
CA VAL A 43 7.57 -8.81 4.22
C VAL A 43 7.04 -7.44 3.84
N ASN A 44 7.48 -6.89 2.71
CA ASN A 44 6.91 -5.67 2.15
C ASN A 44 6.33 -5.97 0.77
N ALA A 45 5.04 -5.68 0.55
CA ALA A 45 4.39 -5.96 -0.74
C ALA A 45 5.12 -5.31 -1.94
N LEU A 46 5.85 -4.21 -1.72
CA LEU A 46 6.69 -3.58 -2.72
C LEU A 46 7.73 -4.52 -3.34
N HIS A 47 8.33 -5.40 -2.53
CA HIS A 47 9.36 -6.34 -2.99
C HIS A 47 8.80 -7.47 -3.88
N TYR A 48 7.47 -7.57 -3.99
CA TYR A 48 6.76 -8.59 -4.76
C TYR A 48 6.00 -8.01 -5.97
N GLY A 49 6.04 -6.70 -6.19
CA GLY A 49 5.45 -6.04 -7.37
C GLY A 49 4.29 -5.09 -7.10
N ALA A 50 3.85 -4.93 -5.84
CA ALA A 50 2.84 -3.94 -5.52
C ALA A 50 3.42 -2.51 -5.58
N PRO A 51 2.78 -1.52 -6.23
CA PRO A 51 3.22 -0.12 -6.23
C PRO A 51 2.94 0.58 -4.89
N GLN A 52 3.27 -0.08 -3.77
CA GLN A 52 2.94 0.35 -2.43
C GLN A 52 3.95 -0.16 -1.41
N ASN A 53 4.48 0.74 -0.60
CA ASN A 53 5.19 0.38 0.62
C ASN A 53 4.18 -0.09 1.68
N ARG A 54 4.08 -1.41 1.86
CA ARG A 54 3.09 -2.09 2.71
C ARG A 54 3.76 -3.23 3.48
N PRO A 55 4.40 -2.93 4.61
CA PRO A 55 5.02 -3.94 5.45
C PRO A 55 3.94 -4.80 6.13
N ARG A 56 4.26 -6.10 6.27
CA ARG A 56 3.45 -7.16 6.85
C ARG A 56 4.29 -8.10 7.66
N LEU A 57 3.65 -8.71 8.64
CA LEU A 57 4.22 -9.73 9.48
C LEU A 57 3.39 -11.00 9.28
N MET A 58 4.04 -12.11 8.96
CA MET A 58 3.37 -13.38 8.73
C MET A 58 4.03 -14.50 9.52
N ILE A 59 3.23 -15.49 9.85
CA ILE A 59 3.65 -16.76 10.44
C ILE A 59 3.31 -17.83 9.42
N ILE A 60 4.33 -18.57 8.98
CA ILE A 60 4.19 -19.67 8.03
C ILE A 60 4.55 -20.95 8.75
N GLY A 61 3.57 -21.83 8.91
CA GLY A 61 3.69 -23.09 9.63
C GLY A 61 3.51 -24.31 8.72
N LEU A 62 4.42 -25.27 8.79
CA LEU A 62 4.29 -26.58 8.15
C LEU A 62 4.22 -27.66 9.22
N ARG A 63 3.30 -28.62 9.08
CA ARG A 63 3.10 -29.67 10.08
C ARG A 63 4.40 -30.49 10.21
N SER A 64 4.83 -30.82 11.43
CA SER A 64 6.19 -31.34 11.67
C SER A 64 6.50 -32.66 10.96
N ASP A 65 5.53 -33.58 10.87
CA ASP A 65 5.65 -34.84 10.11
C ASP A 65 5.83 -34.60 8.60
N VAL A 66 5.06 -33.67 8.03
CA VAL A 66 5.15 -33.29 6.61
C VAL A 66 6.50 -32.62 6.33
N ALA A 67 6.93 -31.72 7.22
CA ALA A 67 8.22 -31.05 7.10
C ALA A 67 9.39 -32.05 7.13
N SER A 68 9.37 -33.01 8.05
CA SER A 68 10.38 -34.07 8.13
C SER A 68 10.43 -34.91 6.85
N ASN A 69 9.27 -35.29 6.30
CA ASN A 69 9.20 -36.08 5.06
C ASN A 69 9.74 -35.31 3.85
N LEU A 70 9.55 -34.00 3.81
CA LEU A 70 9.99 -33.12 2.71
C LEU A 70 11.40 -32.54 2.93
N GLY A 71 12.04 -32.82 4.07
CA GLY A 71 13.34 -32.23 4.42
C GLY A 71 13.30 -30.71 4.61
N VAL A 72 12.14 -30.15 4.96
CA VAL A 72 11.94 -28.70 5.14
C VAL A 72 12.26 -28.32 6.58
N ALA A 73 13.08 -27.29 6.76
CA ALA A 73 13.39 -26.72 8.06
C ALA A 73 12.85 -25.29 8.20
N SER A 74 12.66 -24.85 9.45
CA SER A 74 12.35 -23.46 9.79
C SER A 74 13.42 -22.89 10.72
N SER A 75 13.60 -21.58 10.69
CA SER A 75 14.41 -20.86 11.68
C SER A 75 13.52 -20.17 12.72
N ASN A 76 14.03 -20.04 13.95
CA ASN A 76 13.41 -19.19 14.97
C ASN A 76 13.62 -17.70 14.72
N ALA A 77 14.50 -17.32 13.79
CA ALA A 77 14.74 -15.94 13.43
C ALA A 77 13.62 -15.38 12.53
N LEU A 78 13.29 -14.10 12.72
CA LEU A 78 12.38 -13.37 11.85
C LEU A 78 13.11 -13.02 10.54
N TRP A 79 12.75 -13.68 9.45
CA TRP A 79 13.26 -13.33 8.13
C TRP A 79 12.64 -12.03 7.63
N ARG A 80 13.42 -11.20 6.92
CA ARG A 80 12.97 -9.90 6.40
C ARG A 80 13.19 -9.85 4.89
N SER A 81 12.13 -9.59 4.13
CA SER A 81 12.27 -9.42 2.69
C SER A 81 13.03 -8.13 2.36
N GLY A 82 13.80 -8.15 1.28
CA GLY A 82 14.40 -6.99 0.61
C GLY A 82 14.14 -7.03 -0.90
N PHE A 83 14.74 -6.10 -1.64
CA PHE A 83 14.78 -6.20 -3.10
C PHE A 83 15.74 -7.33 -3.53
N VAL A 84 15.49 -7.95 -4.68
CA VAL A 84 16.28 -9.10 -5.17
C VAL A 84 17.75 -8.77 -5.42
N ASP A 85 18.06 -7.49 -5.66
CA ASP A 85 19.42 -6.96 -5.82
C ASP A 85 20.07 -6.51 -4.50
N GLU A 86 19.40 -6.71 -3.36
CA GLU A 86 19.89 -6.33 -2.02
C GLU A 86 19.96 -7.49 -1.03
N ILE A 87 19.51 -8.68 -1.40
CA ILE A 87 19.51 -9.87 -0.55
C ILE A 87 20.21 -11.02 -1.25
N ASP A 88 20.79 -11.94 -0.47
CA ASP A 88 21.22 -13.23 -1.01
C ASP A 88 20.00 -14.15 -1.15
N MET A 89 19.76 -14.62 -2.37
CA MET A 89 18.63 -15.51 -2.68
C MET A 89 18.80 -16.90 -2.02
N HIS A 90 20.03 -17.28 -1.66
CA HIS A 90 20.31 -18.56 -0.97
C HIS A 90 19.96 -18.50 0.52
N ASP A 91 19.85 -17.30 1.10
CA ASP A 91 19.52 -17.09 2.52
C ASP A 91 18.00 -17.06 2.79
N ILE A 92 17.17 -17.22 1.76
CA ILE A 92 15.72 -17.20 1.89
C ILE A 92 15.25 -18.55 2.48
N PRO A 93 14.62 -18.57 3.67
CA PRO A 93 14.09 -19.81 4.22
C PRO A 93 13.04 -20.44 3.31
N ALA A 94 12.96 -21.77 3.29
CA ALA A 94 11.96 -22.49 2.49
C ALA A 94 10.52 -22.04 2.78
N LEU A 95 10.22 -21.69 4.03
CA LEU A 95 8.92 -21.16 4.46
C LEU A 95 8.84 -19.62 4.39
N ALA A 96 9.47 -19.00 3.41
CA ALA A 96 9.38 -17.56 3.14
C ALA A 96 9.10 -17.29 1.66
N PRO A 97 8.21 -16.35 1.32
CA PRO A 97 7.95 -16.00 -0.07
C PRO A 97 9.17 -15.33 -0.70
N ILE A 98 9.47 -15.68 -1.96
CA ILE A 98 10.63 -15.17 -2.69
C ILE A 98 10.29 -13.80 -3.30
N PRO A 99 11.08 -12.73 -3.02
CA PRO A 99 10.90 -11.43 -3.65
C PRO A 99 11.11 -11.48 -5.16
N THR A 100 10.44 -10.60 -5.91
CA THR A 100 10.43 -10.62 -7.38
C THR A 100 10.89 -9.31 -8.02
N VAL A 101 11.21 -8.29 -7.20
CA VAL A 101 11.47 -6.93 -7.65
C VAL A 101 12.86 -6.47 -7.24
N ALA A 102 13.59 -5.88 -8.19
CA ALA A 102 14.84 -5.17 -7.96
C ALA A 102 14.56 -3.69 -7.62
N ARG A 103 15.39 -3.04 -6.81
CA ARG A 103 15.14 -1.67 -6.30
C ARG A 103 14.89 -0.68 -7.44
N HIS A 104 15.74 -0.66 -8.45
CA HIS A 104 15.64 0.26 -9.58
C HIS A 104 14.37 0.02 -10.42
N SER A 105 13.78 -1.17 -10.32
CA SER A 105 12.55 -1.57 -11.02
C SER A 105 11.29 -1.48 -10.14
N SER A 106 11.40 -0.92 -8.92
CA SER A 106 10.30 -0.82 -7.95
C SER A 106 9.11 -0.03 -8.49
N PRO A 107 7.90 -0.61 -8.59
CA PRO A 107 6.73 0.02 -9.21
C PRO A 107 6.28 1.28 -8.47
N THR A 108 5.76 2.26 -9.24
CA THR A 108 5.40 3.60 -8.77
C THR A 108 3.92 3.90 -8.97
N ILE A 109 3.44 5.01 -8.40
CA ILE A 109 2.08 5.51 -8.65
C ILE A 109 1.84 5.74 -10.15
N ALA A 110 2.84 6.27 -10.86
CA ALA A 110 2.79 6.47 -12.32
C ALA A 110 2.49 5.18 -13.09
N ASP A 111 3.18 4.09 -12.74
CA ASP A 111 2.98 2.79 -13.40
C ASP A 111 1.55 2.28 -13.16
N ALA A 112 1.07 2.46 -11.92
CA ALA A 112 -0.20 1.91 -11.46
C ALA A 112 -1.42 2.61 -12.06
N ILE A 113 -1.44 3.94 -12.05
CA ILE A 113 -2.67 4.71 -12.30
C ILE A 113 -2.53 5.79 -13.38
N GLY A 114 -1.40 5.89 -14.06
CA GLY A 114 -1.18 6.94 -15.06
C GLY A 114 -2.21 7.00 -16.19
N ASP A 115 -2.91 5.91 -16.52
CA ASP A 115 -4.03 5.83 -17.49
C ASP A 115 -5.40 6.21 -16.93
N LEU A 116 -5.56 6.34 -15.61
CA LEU A 116 -6.86 6.46 -14.96
C LEU A 116 -7.30 7.91 -14.69
N GLN A 117 -6.49 8.88 -15.10
CA GLN A 117 -6.59 10.29 -14.72
C GLN A 117 -6.72 11.21 -15.94
N HIS A 118 -7.20 12.43 -15.73
CA HIS A 118 -7.59 13.34 -16.82
C HIS A 118 -6.56 14.46 -17.10
N VAL A 119 -5.54 14.64 -16.26
CA VAL A 119 -4.57 15.76 -16.33
C VAL A 119 -3.15 15.27 -16.67
N LEU A 120 -2.73 15.44 -17.93
CA LEU A 120 -1.46 14.96 -18.50
C LEU A 120 -0.17 15.45 -17.80
N PRO A 121 0.98 14.77 -18.04
CA PRO A 121 1.15 13.63 -18.92
C PRO A 121 0.89 12.34 -18.16
N ALA A 122 0.02 11.49 -18.70
CA ALA A 122 0.02 10.09 -18.35
C ALA A 122 1.44 9.58 -18.60
N PRO A 123 2.20 9.13 -17.59
CA PRO A 123 3.50 8.54 -17.83
C PRO A 123 3.28 7.21 -18.57
N HIS A 124 3.28 7.28 -19.91
CA HIS A 124 3.24 6.14 -20.80
C HIS A 124 4.67 5.75 -21.10
N ASN A 125 5.21 4.89 -20.24
CA ASN A 125 6.48 4.22 -20.50
C ASN A 125 6.24 2.70 -20.56
N ALA A 126 7.24 1.97 -21.07
CA ALA A 126 7.16 0.51 -21.19
C ALA A 126 6.85 -0.19 -19.85
N ARG A 127 7.29 0.40 -18.74
CA ARG A 127 7.07 -0.12 -17.39
C ARG A 127 5.62 -0.02 -16.93
N ALA A 128 4.98 1.13 -17.14
CA ALA A 128 3.55 1.31 -16.91
C ALA A 128 2.72 0.36 -17.80
N ALA A 129 3.10 0.18 -19.06
CA ALA A 129 2.44 -0.77 -19.95
C ALA A 129 2.56 -2.23 -19.45
N ALA A 130 3.75 -2.62 -18.99
CA ALA A 130 3.99 -3.95 -18.42
C ALA A 130 3.15 -4.19 -17.16
N PHE A 131 3.13 -3.22 -16.23
CA PHE A 131 2.31 -3.30 -15.01
C PHE A 131 0.82 -3.45 -15.35
N ARG A 132 0.32 -2.63 -16.29
CA ARG A 132 -1.09 -2.69 -16.71
C ARG A 132 -1.45 -3.99 -17.42
N LYS A 133 -0.50 -4.62 -18.12
CA LYS A 133 -0.71 -5.96 -18.69
C LYS A 133 -0.95 -7.00 -17.58
N VAL A 134 -0.26 -6.88 -16.45
CA VAL A 134 -0.45 -7.75 -15.28
C VAL A 134 -1.81 -7.51 -14.63
N THR A 135 -2.21 -6.25 -14.41
CA THR A 135 -3.52 -5.94 -13.79
C THR A 135 -4.71 -6.30 -14.69
N LYS A 136 -4.54 -6.26 -16.01
CA LYS A 136 -5.60 -6.65 -16.98
C LYS A 136 -5.65 -8.15 -17.25
N SER A 137 -4.64 -8.92 -16.85
CA SER A 137 -4.55 -10.34 -17.19
C SER A 137 -4.76 -11.23 -15.97
N ARG A 138 -5.92 -11.89 -15.91
CA ARG A 138 -6.21 -12.94 -14.93
C ARG A 138 -5.23 -14.11 -14.99
N ARG A 139 -4.69 -14.42 -16.17
CA ARG A 139 -3.78 -15.56 -16.37
C ARG A 139 -2.46 -15.40 -15.63
N VAL A 140 -1.98 -14.17 -15.46
CA VAL A 140 -0.75 -13.91 -14.69
C VAL A 140 -0.92 -14.36 -13.23
N TRP A 141 -2.16 -14.39 -12.74
CA TRP A 141 -2.53 -14.78 -11.39
C TRP A 141 -3.02 -16.24 -11.30
N GLY A 142 -2.85 -17.05 -12.34
CA GLY A 142 -3.40 -18.41 -12.39
C GLY A 142 -4.93 -18.48 -12.44
N LEU A 143 -5.62 -17.36 -12.68
CA LEU A 143 -7.07 -17.30 -12.71
C LEU A 143 -7.61 -17.58 -14.12
N PRO A 144 -8.80 -18.22 -14.25
CA PRO A 144 -9.46 -18.44 -15.54
C PRO A 144 -9.65 -17.13 -16.30
N ARG A 145 -9.71 -17.18 -17.65
CA ARG A 145 -9.96 -16.00 -18.47
C ARG A 145 -11.27 -15.32 -18.07
N SER A 146 -11.24 -13.99 -17.98
CA SER A 146 -12.46 -13.19 -17.86
C SER A 146 -13.16 -13.17 -19.21
N ALA A 147 -14.47 -13.42 -19.23
CA ALA A 147 -15.27 -13.33 -20.45
C ALA A 147 -15.66 -11.88 -20.81
N LYS A 148 -15.41 -10.89 -19.94
CA LYS A 148 -15.91 -9.52 -20.09
C LYS A 148 -14.81 -8.52 -20.44
N SER A 149 -15.11 -7.69 -21.44
CA SER A 149 -14.52 -6.36 -21.56
C SER A 149 -14.79 -5.58 -20.27
N VAL A 150 -13.77 -4.93 -19.71
CA VAL A 150 -13.86 -4.18 -18.44
C VAL A 150 -14.07 -2.69 -18.70
N ASP A 151 -14.83 -2.34 -19.74
CA ASP A 151 -15.13 -0.94 -20.09
C ASP A 151 -16.63 -0.64 -19.87
N PRO A 152 -17.00 0.30 -18.97
CA PRO A 152 -16.11 1.09 -18.11
C PRO A 152 -15.51 0.27 -16.95
N ILE A 153 -14.31 0.66 -16.52
CA ILE A 153 -13.62 0.00 -15.41
C ILE A 153 -14.36 0.24 -14.09
N ALA A 154 -14.71 -0.84 -13.39
CA ALA A 154 -15.46 -0.77 -12.15
C ALA A 154 -14.67 -0.04 -11.04
N ASN A 155 -15.39 0.66 -10.17
CA ASN A 155 -14.87 1.39 -8.99
C ASN A 155 -13.96 2.59 -9.32
N GLN A 156 -14.01 3.13 -10.55
CA GLN A 156 -13.25 4.31 -10.99
C GLN A 156 -14.07 5.61 -10.97
N GLN A 157 -14.86 5.82 -9.91
CA GLN A 157 -15.65 7.04 -9.75
C GLN A 157 -14.94 8.00 -8.79
N PRO A 158 -14.56 9.22 -9.22
CA PRO A 158 -14.00 10.23 -8.33
C PRO A 158 -15.03 10.74 -7.33
N ARG A 159 -14.61 10.91 -6.07
CA ARG A 159 -15.46 11.57 -5.06
C ARG A 159 -15.56 13.06 -5.34
N LYS A 160 -16.75 13.61 -5.13
CA LYS A 160 -16.98 15.07 -5.14
C LYS A 160 -16.45 15.69 -3.85
N HIS A 161 -15.68 16.76 -3.99
CA HIS A 161 -15.13 17.53 -2.88
C HIS A 161 -15.56 18.99 -2.99
N SER A 162 -15.75 19.66 -1.85
CA SER A 162 -16.03 21.10 -1.81
C SER A 162 -14.85 21.91 -2.32
N ASP A 163 -15.10 23.13 -2.80
CA ASP A 163 -14.07 24.01 -3.36
C ASP A 163 -12.96 24.32 -2.35
N ASN A 164 -13.31 24.51 -1.08
CA ASN A 164 -12.34 24.69 0.01
C ASN A 164 -11.44 23.45 0.17
N THR A 165 -12.01 22.25 0.06
CA THR A 165 -11.24 21.00 0.12
C THR A 165 -10.34 20.81 -1.10
N GLN A 166 -10.84 21.11 -2.30
CA GLN A 166 -10.03 21.09 -3.52
C GLN A 166 -8.88 22.11 -3.45
N SER A 167 -9.14 23.30 -2.93
CA SER A 167 -8.11 24.33 -2.72
C SER A 167 -7.03 23.86 -1.74
N ARG A 168 -7.40 23.15 -0.66
CA ARG A 168 -6.43 22.50 0.24
C ARG A 168 -5.59 21.44 -0.49
N PHE A 169 -6.22 20.63 -1.33
CA PHE A 169 -5.52 19.62 -2.11
C PHE A 169 -4.48 20.23 -3.04
N ARG A 170 -4.82 21.35 -3.70
CA ARG A 170 -3.88 22.12 -4.52
C ARG A 170 -2.70 22.66 -3.71
N VAL A 171 -2.95 23.18 -2.50
CA VAL A 171 -1.86 23.59 -1.59
C VAL A 171 -0.96 22.40 -1.25
N TYR A 172 -1.49 21.23 -0.91
CA TYR A 172 -0.66 20.05 -0.65
C TYR A 172 0.15 19.59 -1.87
N GLN A 173 -0.39 19.71 -3.07
CA GLN A 173 0.33 19.42 -4.32
C GLN A 173 1.49 20.40 -4.52
N TRP A 174 1.26 21.70 -4.35
CA TRP A 174 2.30 22.72 -4.45
C TRP A 174 3.39 22.54 -3.38
N LEU A 175 3.01 22.26 -2.12
CA LEU A 175 3.97 21.95 -1.05
C LEU A 175 4.84 20.76 -1.44
N SER A 176 4.22 19.66 -1.91
CA SER A 176 4.94 18.46 -2.33
C SER A 176 5.92 18.71 -3.49
N ALA A 177 5.50 19.52 -4.48
CA ALA A 177 6.33 19.88 -5.63
C ALA A 177 7.54 20.74 -5.25
N ASN A 178 7.45 21.53 -4.19
CA ASN A 178 8.55 22.35 -3.66
C ASN A 178 9.34 21.68 -2.52
N GLY A 179 9.09 20.39 -2.24
CA GLY A 179 9.78 19.68 -1.15
C GLY A 179 9.38 20.14 0.26
N LEU A 180 8.30 20.89 0.38
CA LEU A 180 7.82 21.46 1.63
C LEU A 180 6.92 20.48 2.39
N PRO A 181 7.01 20.40 3.73
CA PRO A 181 6.27 19.41 4.49
C PRO A 181 4.79 19.81 4.64
N PRO A 182 3.83 18.87 4.51
CA PRO A 182 2.39 19.17 4.54
C PRO A 182 1.91 19.75 5.88
N ARG A 183 2.66 19.51 6.97
CA ARG A 183 2.36 20.05 8.29
C ARG A 183 2.36 21.58 8.33
N LEU A 184 3.00 22.27 7.37
CA LEU A 184 3.00 23.73 7.29
C LEU A 184 1.57 24.29 7.28
N LEU A 185 0.64 23.65 6.55
CA LEU A 185 -0.76 24.07 6.52
C LEU A 185 -1.45 24.03 7.90
N SER A 186 -0.96 23.17 8.80
CA SER A 186 -1.47 23.05 10.18
C SER A 186 -0.68 23.85 11.21
N GLN A 187 0.58 24.20 10.92
CA GLN A 187 1.49 24.86 11.86
C GLN A 187 1.34 26.38 11.92
N LEU A 188 0.80 27.00 10.85
CA LEU A 188 0.53 28.45 10.74
C LEU A 188 -0.53 28.99 11.73
N SER A 189 -0.81 28.25 12.81
CA SER A 189 -1.78 28.57 13.85
C SER A 189 -1.47 27.87 15.16
N SER A 190 -0.21 27.44 15.34
CA SER A 190 0.22 26.82 16.58
C SER A 190 0.36 27.85 17.71
N GLY A 191 0.29 29.15 17.40
CA GLY A 191 0.57 30.23 18.35
C GLY A 191 2.05 30.28 18.74
N ASN A 192 2.87 29.46 18.09
CA ASN A 192 4.31 29.37 18.31
C ASN A 192 5.02 30.19 17.25
N SER A 193 5.40 31.41 17.63
CA SER A 193 6.06 32.39 16.76
C SER A 193 7.30 31.84 16.05
N LEU A 194 8.06 30.93 16.68
CA LEU A 194 9.26 30.34 16.08
C LEU A 194 8.93 29.35 14.95
N LEU A 195 7.88 28.54 15.12
CA LEU A 195 7.42 27.60 14.08
C LEU A 195 6.80 28.35 12.90
N GLU A 196 6.08 29.42 13.18
CA GLU A 196 5.48 30.29 12.18
C GLU A 196 6.56 31.06 11.38
N ALA A 197 7.62 31.55 12.04
CA ALA A 197 8.75 32.20 11.37
C ALA A 197 9.49 31.24 10.41
N ARG A 198 9.74 29.99 10.82
CA ARG A 198 10.36 28.97 9.96
C ARG A 198 9.47 28.62 8.77
N ALA A 199 8.16 28.46 9.01
CA ALA A 199 7.20 28.21 7.93
C ALA A 199 7.21 29.35 6.90
N LEU A 200 7.35 30.60 7.35
CA LEU A 200 7.44 31.76 6.47
C LEU A 200 8.73 31.77 5.65
N GLU A 201 9.87 31.44 6.24
CA GLU A 201 11.15 31.32 5.55
C GLU A 201 11.08 30.26 4.44
N ASP A 202 10.57 29.07 4.78
CA ASP A 202 10.37 27.96 3.84
C ASP A 202 9.47 28.35 2.65
N ILE A 203 8.35 29.04 2.92
CA ILE A 203 7.40 29.49 1.88
C ILE A 203 8.00 30.59 1.01
N SER A 204 8.74 31.52 1.62
CA SER A 204 9.35 32.66 0.92
C SER A 204 10.47 32.24 -0.03
N ALA A 205 11.15 31.12 0.27
CA ALA A 205 12.18 30.54 -0.58
C ALA A 205 11.62 29.75 -1.78
N ALA A 206 10.31 29.52 -1.86
CA ALA A 206 9.68 28.74 -2.94
C ALA A 206 9.47 29.56 -4.22
N ASN A 207 9.19 28.86 -5.33
CA ASN A 207 8.96 29.50 -6.62
C ASN A 207 7.52 30.04 -6.75
N PHE A 208 7.40 31.27 -7.27
CA PHE A 208 6.14 31.95 -7.55
C PHE A 208 6.02 32.34 -9.04
N PRO A 209 4.80 32.41 -9.63
CA PRO A 209 3.51 32.20 -8.97
C PRO A 209 3.30 30.74 -8.56
N ALA A 210 2.76 30.55 -7.36
CA ALA A 210 2.43 29.24 -6.82
C ALA A 210 1.28 28.67 -7.64
N THR A 211 1.58 27.68 -8.48
CA THR A 211 0.61 27.08 -9.42
C THR A 211 0.45 25.60 -9.11
N SER A 212 -0.79 25.12 -9.02
CA SER A 212 -1.05 23.69 -8.85
C SER A 212 -0.96 22.93 -10.18
N PRO A 213 -0.82 21.60 -10.14
CA PRO A 213 -0.68 20.78 -11.34
C PRO A 213 -1.82 20.88 -12.36
N ASP A 214 -3.03 21.26 -11.90
CA ASP A 214 -4.19 21.51 -12.77
C ASP A 214 -4.20 22.91 -13.41
N GLY A 215 -3.12 23.70 -13.24
CA GLY A 215 -2.96 25.03 -13.81
C GLY A 215 -3.58 26.16 -12.98
N THR A 216 -4.20 25.86 -11.83
CA THR A 216 -4.75 26.91 -10.96
C THR A 216 -3.62 27.68 -10.27
N VAL A 217 -3.61 29.01 -10.45
CA VAL A 217 -2.74 29.90 -9.67
C VAL A 217 -3.31 30.03 -8.26
N LEU A 218 -2.54 29.64 -7.25
CA LEU A 218 -2.88 29.70 -5.84
C LEU A 218 -2.51 31.07 -5.23
N ALA A 219 -1.35 31.60 -5.60
CA ALA A 219 -0.82 32.86 -5.10
C ALA A 219 0.29 33.40 -6.02
N HIS A 220 0.40 34.72 -6.15
CA HIS A 220 1.46 35.36 -6.93
C HIS A 220 2.75 35.60 -6.13
N ASN A 221 2.68 35.56 -4.80
CA ASN A 221 3.80 35.80 -3.88
C ASN A 221 3.58 35.06 -2.55
N ALA A 222 4.59 35.10 -1.67
CA ALA A 222 4.58 34.42 -0.38
C ALA A 222 3.47 34.93 0.57
N ASP A 223 3.19 36.23 0.57
CA ASP A 223 2.18 36.83 1.44
C ASP A 223 0.77 36.36 1.06
N GLU A 224 0.44 36.35 -0.23
CA GLU A 224 -0.82 35.81 -0.73
C GLU A 224 -0.97 34.31 -0.40
N MET A 225 0.13 33.56 -0.52
CA MET A 225 0.14 32.14 -0.18
C MET A 225 -0.12 31.91 1.31
N LEU A 226 0.47 32.73 2.17
CA LEU A 226 0.26 32.67 3.61
C LEU A 226 -1.21 32.93 3.97
N VAL A 227 -1.81 33.98 3.41
CA VAL A 227 -3.23 34.31 3.59
C VAL A 227 -4.12 33.15 3.15
N LEU A 228 -3.81 32.56 2.00
CA LEU A 228 -4.52 31.38 1.49
C LEU A 228 -4.41 30.19 2.46
N MET A 229 -3.20 29.87 2.92
CA MET A 229 -2.97 28.74 3.83
C MET A 229 -3.67 28.93 5.18
N GLN A 230 -3.68 30.15 5.72
CA GLN A 230 -4.42 30.48 6.95
C GLN A 230 -5.93 30.26 6.79
N ARG A 231 -6.51 30.68 5.66
CA ARG A 231 -7.94 30.46 5.33
C ARG A 231 -8.28 28.97 5.19
N LEU A 232 -7.35 28.19 4.62
CA LEU A 232 -7.54 26.78 4.30
C LEU A 232 -7.13 25.82 5.43
N ARG A 233 -6.78 26.35 6.60
CA ARG A 233 -6.30 25.60 7.76
C ARG A 233 -7.16 24.38 8.11
N THR A 234 -6.48 23.30 8.51
CA THR A 234 -7.12 22.07 8.99
C THR A 234 -6.41 21.53 10.23
N LYS A 235 -7.17 20.89 11.12
CA LYS A 235 -6.62 20.12 12.26
C LYS A 235 -6.08 18.75 11.84
N LYS A 236 -6.23 18.38 10.56
CA LYS A 236 -5.79 17.10 10.03
C LYS A 236 -4.33 17.19 9.59
N HIS A 237 -3.44 16.48 10.30
CA HIS A 237 -1.99 16.54 10.06
C HIS A 237 -1.46 15.45 9.12
N THR A 238 -2.30 14.49 8.74
CA THR A 238 -1.89 13.29 7.99
C THR A 238 -1.96 13.45 6.47
N GLN A 239 -2.71 14.45 5.97
CA GLN A 239 -2.94 14.64 4.54
C GLN A 239 -1.68 15.05 3.81
N LYS A 240 -1.48 14.47 2.61
CA LYS A 240 -0.36 14.79 1.74
C LYS A 240 -0.67 14.45 0.29
N ALA A 241 -0.09 15.20 -0.65
CA ALA A 241 -0.03 14.79 -2.05
C ALA A 241 1.05 13.73 -2.24
N LEU A 242 0.69 12.64 -2.91
CA LEU A 242 1.68 11.64 -3.31
C LEU A 242 2.42 12.08 -4.57
N LYS A 243 3.52 11.39 -4.91
CA LYS A 243 4.37 11.72 -6.05
C LYS A 243 4.35 10.61 -7.09
N TRP A 244 4.39 10.99 -8.36
CA TRP A 244 4.30 10.06 -9.49
C TRP A 244 5.41 9.01 -9.52
N ASN A 245 6.64 9.41 -9.19
CA ASN A 245 7.86 8.60 -9.28
C ASN A 245 8.17 7.82 -7.99
N GLU A 246 7.26 7.82 -7.01
CA GLU A 246 7.41 7.08 -5.76
C GLU A 246 6.33 5.98 -5.68
N PRO A 247 6.57 4.88 -4.93
CA PRO A 247 5.52 3.95 -4.57
C PRO A 247 4.49 4.63 -3.66
N ALA A 248 3.24 4.16 -3.70
CA ALA A 248 2.22 4.62 -2.76
C ALA A 248 2.60 4.26 -1.31
N ARG A 249 2.09 5.04 -0.36
CA ARG A 249 2.14 4.64 1.07
C ARG A 249 1.07 3.58 1.34
N THR A 250 1.15 2.91 2.50
CA THR A 250 0.16 1.93 2.95
C THR A 250 -1.26 2.43 2.69
N VAL A 251 -1.99 1.74 1.81
CA VAL A 251 -3.41 1.97 1.55
C VAL A 251 -4.18 1.65 2.83
N VAL A 252 -4.91 2.64 3.33
CA VAL A 252 -5.69 2.60 4.58
C VAL A 252 -7.19 2.67 4.28
N THR A 253 -8.01 2.36 5.28
CA THR A 253 -9.48 2.39 5.18
C THR A 253 -10.07 3.80 5.05
N LEU A 254 -9.30 4.83 5.42
CA LEU A 254 -9.67 6.24 5.27
C LEU A 254 -8.83 6.88 4.16
N PRO A 255 -9.35 6.97 2.93
CA PRO A 255 -8.57 7.40 1.76
C PRO A 255 -8.19 8.89 1.79
N ASP A 256 -8.83 9.68 2.65
CA ASP A 256 -8.70 11.13 2.73
C ASP A 256 -7.30 11.63 3.12
N ASP A 257 -6.38 10.74 3.50
CA ASP A 257 -4.99 11.08 3.84
C ASP A 257 -4.10 11.27 2.61
N TYR A 258 -4.51 10.73 1.46
CA TYR A 258 -3.70 10.74 0.25
C TYR A 258 -4.39 11.54 -0.85
N VAL A 259 -3.71 12.59 -1.29
CA VAL A 259 -4.15 13.47 -2.38
C VAL A 259 -3.49 13.02 -3.68
N HIS A 260 -4.28 12.98 -4.75
CA HIS A 260 -3.80 12.61 -6.08
C HIS A 260 -2.69 13.59 -6.53
N PRO A 261 -1.63 13.13 -7.24
CA PRO A 261 -0.50 13.99 -7.54
C PRO A 261 -0.85 15.16 -8.48
N SER A 262 -1.81 14.98 -9.41
CA SER A 262 -2.18 16.00 -10.40
C SER A 262 -3.60 16.57 -10.27
N GLU A 263 -4.51 15.87 -9.58
CA GLU A 263 -5.92 16.23 -9.56
C GLU A 263 -6.32 16.59 -8.13
N PRO A 264 -7.08 17.66 -7.88
CA PRO A 264 -7.41 18.11 -6.54
C PRO A 264 -8.52 17.26 -5.93
N ARG A 265 -8.22 15.97 -5.72
CA ARG A 265 -9.10 14.94 -5.15
C ARG A 265 -8.28 13.86 -4.44
N ILE A 266 -8.98 13.00 -3.73
CA ILE A 266 -8.42 11.73 -3.26
C ILE A 266 -8.40 10.69 -4.39
N PHE A 267 -7.68 9.59 -4.18
CA PHE A 267 -7.70 8.46 -5.12
C PHE A 267 -9.07 7.77 -5.16
N THR A 268 -9.45 7.25 -6.33
CA THR A 268 -10.62 6.38 -6.47
C THR A 268 -10.38 5.04 -5.78
N VAL A 269 -11.45 4.26 -5.57
CA VAL A 269 -11.34 2.88 -5.08
C VAL A 269 -10.46 2.03 -6.03
N ARG A 270 -10.65 2.17 -7.35
CA ARG A 270 -9.87 1.45 -8.36
C ARG A 270 -8.38 1.82 -8.36
N GLU A 271 -8.05 3.11 -8.21
CA GLU A 271 -6.65 3.55 -8.11
C GLU A 271 -5.95 2.93 -6.90
N MET A 272 -6.62 2.92 -5.74
CA MET A 272 -6.12 2.26 -4.54
C MET A 272 -6.03 0.74 -4.69
N ALA A 273 -6.97 0.13 -5.41
CA ALA A 273 -6.93 -1.30 -5.72
C ALA A 273 -5.72 -1.66 -6.60
N ARG A 274 -5.35 -0.81 -7.57
CA ARG A 274 -4.13 -1.00 -8.36
C ARG A 274 -2.86 -0.81 -7.54
N PHE A 275 -2.83 0.07 -6.54
CA PHE A 275 -1.70 0.13 -5.58
C PHE A 275 -1.53 -1.17 -4.78
N GLN A 276 -2.61 -1.89 -4.51
CA GLN A 276 -2.56 -3.22 -3.89
C GLN A 276 -2.19 -4.32 -4.90
N GLY A 277 -2.40 -4.09 -6.20
CA GLY A 277 -2.17 -5.07 -7.27
C GLY A 277 -3.41 -5.89 -7.65
N PHE A 278 -4.61 -5.44 -7.32
CA PHE A 278 -5.84 -6.11 -7.74
C PHE A 278 -6.01 -6.08 -9.26
N PRO A 279 -6.50 -7.19 -9.87
CA PRO A 279 -6.92 -7.18 -11.25
C PRO A 279 -8.01 -6.15 -11.52
N ASP A 280 -8.01 -5.56 -12.72
CA ASP A 280 -8.96 -4.50 -13.12
C ASP A 280 -10.42 -5.01 -13.14
N ASP A 281 -10.63 -6.32 -13.32
CA ASP A 281 -11.94 -6.95 -13.32
C ASP A 281 -12.41 -7.45 -11.95
N PHE A 282 -11.59 -7.29 -10.90
CA PHE A 282 -12.02 -7.53 -9.52
C PHE A 282 -12.91 -6.35 -9.07
N GLU A 283 -14.17 -6.61 -8.79
CA GLU A 283 -15.16 -5.60 -8.39
C GLU A 283 -15.30 -5.53 -6.86
N PHE A 284 -15.17 -4.32 -6.30
CA PHE A 284 -15.45 -4.06 -4.89
C PHE A 284 -16.92 -3.66 -4.74
N ARG A 285 -17.64 -4.34 -3.84
CA ARG A 285 -19.10 -4.19 -3.66
C ARG A 285 -19.45 -3.36 -2.44
N GLY A 286 -20.69 -2.90 -2.35
CA GLY A 286 -21.17 -2.05 -1.26
C GLY A 286 -20.92 -0.56 -1.50
N LYS A 287 -21.12 0.27 -0.48
CA LYS A 287 -20.92 1.73 -0.57
C LYS A 287 -19.44 2.08 -0.64
N GLU A 288 -19.09 3.16 -1.33
CA GLU A 288 -17.70 3.63 -1.41
C GLU A 288 -17.11 3.89 -0.02
N THR A 289 -17.83 4.66 0.80
CA THR A 289 -17.48 4.97 2.19
C THR A 289 -18.70 4.78 3.08
N THR A 290 -18.47 4.49 4.36
CA THR A 290 -19.49 4.57 5.41
C THR A 290 -18.97 5.46 6.53
N GLY A 291 -19.82 6.37 7.00
CA GLY A 291 -19.53 7.23 8.13
C GLY A 291 -19.94 6.62 9.47
N SER A 292 -19.28 7.07 10.54
CA SER A 292 -19.75 6.93 11.93
C SER A 292 -20.01 5.48 12.39
N LEU A 293 -21.01 5.26 13.28
CA LEU A 293 -21.31 3.98 13.94
C LEU A 293 -21.53 2.81 12.97
N ARG A 294 -21.89 3.07 11.71
CA ARG A 294 -22.15 2.05 10.69
C ARG A 294 -20.89 1.32 10.22
N ARG A 295 -19.69 1.87 10.44
CA ARG A 295 -18.42 1.18 10.16
C ARG A 295 -18.24 -0.12 10.95
N ARG A 296 -18.98 -0.30 12.06
CA ARG A 296 -18.96 -1.53 12.85
C ARG A 296 -19.69 -2.69 12.15
N PHE A 297 -20.56 -2.39 11.20
CA PHE A 297 -21.46 -3.37 10.57
C PHE A 297 -21.34 -3.41 9.04
N GLU A 298 -20.84 -2.34 8.42
CA GLU A 298 -20.63 -2.26 6.96
C GLU A 298 -19.13 -2.15 6.65
N VAL A 299 -18.64 -2.95 5.69
CA VAL A 299 -17.28 -2.85 5.15
C VAL A 299 -17.34 -2.16 3.79
N PRO A 300 -17.17 -0.83 3.71
CA PRO A 300 -17.25 -0.10 2.45
C PRO A 300 -16.08 -0.43 1.52
N GLN A 301 -16.19 -0.06 0.25
CA GLN A 301 -15.21 -0.41 -0.79
C GLN A 301 -13.78 0.02 -0.43
N TYR A 302 -13.57 1.26 0.05
CA TYR A 302 -12.24 1.70 0.50
C TYR A 302 -11.71 0.85 1.66
N SER A 303 -12.56 0.39 2.58
CA SER A 303 -12.15 -0.50 3.67
C SER A 303 -11.79 -1.89 3.17
N GLN A 304 -12.50 -2.43 2.17
CA GLN A 304 -12.15 -3.71 1.56
C GLN A 304 -10.75 -3.66 0.94
N VAL A 305 -10.46 -2.61 0.16
CA VAL A 305 -9.12 -2.39 -0.43
C VAL A 305 -8.07 -2.17 0.66
N GLY A 306 -8.39 -1.34 1.66
CA GLY A 306 -7.51 -0.98 2.79
C GLY A 306 -7.12 -2.15 3.67
N ASN A 307 -8.03 -3.11 3.89
CA ASN A 307 -7.81 -4.27 4.76
C ASN A 307 -7.20 -5.47 4.03
N ALA A 308 -7.31 -5.52 2.71
CA ALA A 308 -6.80 -6.65 1.93
C ALA A 308 -5.28 -6.83 2.02
N VAL A 309 -4.86 -8.08 1.80
CA VAL A 309 -3.50 -8.48 1.45
C VAL A 309 -3.31 -8.22 -0.05
N SER A 310 -2.13 -7.72 -0.42
CA SER A 310 -1.79 -7.49 -1.83
C SER A 310 -1.81 -8.81 -2.61
N PRO A 311 -2.49 -8.89 -3.77
CA PRO A 311 -2.44 -10.07 -4.63
C PRO A 311 -1.02 -10.47 -5.06
N PHE A 312 -0.11 -9.52 -5.26
CA PHE A 312 1.31 -9.81 -5.56
C PHE A 312 1.97 -10.62 -4.44
N LEU A 313 1.78 -10.19 -3.18
CA LEU A 313 2.33 -10.89 -2.03
C LEU A 313 1.64 -12.25 -1.84
N ALA A 314 0.31 -12.31 -1.96
CA ALA A 314 -0.44 -13.55 -1.83
C ALA A 314 -0.04 -14.58 -2.89
N PHE A 315 0.23 -14.14 -4.13
CA PHE A 315 0.70 -14.99 -5.21
C PHE A 315 2.10 -15.54 -4.92
N ALA A 316 3.04 -14.72 -4.46
CA ALA A 316 4.39 -15.19 -4.07
C ALA A 316 4.34 -16.21 -2.92
N VAL A 317 3.43 -16.01 -1.96
CA VAL A 317 3.17 -17.00 -0.89
C VAL A 317 2.58 -18.29 -1.49
N GLY A 318 1.64 -18.19 -2.43
CA GLY A 318 1.08 -19.33 -3.14
C GLY A 318 2.14 -20.14 -3.89
N GLN A 319 3.05 -19.47 -4.61
CA GLN A 319 4.17 -20.13 -5.30
C GLN A 319 5.13 -20.81 -4.33
N MET A 320 5.43 -20.18 -3.19
CA MET A 320 6.24 -20.81 -2.15
C MET A 320 5.55 -22.06 -1.58
N ILE A 321 4.23 -22.02 -1.35
CA ILE A 321 3.46 -23.19 -0.92
C ILE A 321 3.60 -24.31 -1.96
N GLU A 322 3.33 -24.02 -3.22
CA GLU A 322 3.41 -24.98 -4.33
C GLU A 322 4.81 -25.61 -4.44
N GLN A 323 5.87 -24.80 -4.36
CA GLN A 323 7.26 -25.29 -4.38
C GLN A 323 7.61 -26.14 -3.16
N THR A 324 7.03 -25.85 -2.00
CA THR A 324 7.35 -26.54 -0.74
C THR A 324 6.64 -27.87 -0.63
N VAL A 325 5.33 -27.91 -0.92
CA VAL A 325 4.50 -29.10 -0.69
C VAL A 325 4.08 -29.84 -1.96
N GLY A 326 4.34 -29.28 -3.15
CA GLY A 326 3.96 -29.87 -4.43
C GLY A 326 2.44 -29.89 -4.67
N ASP A 327 2.03 -30.58 -5.73
CA ASP A 327 0.63 -30.89 -5.99
C ASP A 327 0.20 -32.09 -5.12
N ILE A 328 -0.72 -31.86 -4.19
CA ILE A 328 -1.18 -32.87 -3.22
C ILE A 328 -2.00 -33.98 -3.91
N SER A 329 -2.38 -33.81 -5.18
CA SER A 329 -3.11 -34.82 -5.94
C SER A 329 -2.34 -36.13 -6.17
N GLU A 330 -1.00 -36.13 -6.12
CA GLU A 330 -0.20 -37.36 -6.26
C GLU A 330 -0.06 -38.16 -4.95
N VAL A 331 -0.31 -37.54 -3.79
CA VAL A 331 -0.12 -38.19 -2.47
C VAL A 331 -1.34 -39.00 -2.05
N ALA A 332 -2.51 -38.70 -2.61
CA ALA A 332 -3.78 -39.34 -2.26
C ALA A 332 -3.99 -40.72 -2.95
N GLU A 333 -3.20 -41.09 -3.95
CA GLU A 333 -3.27 -42.41 -4.60
C GLU A 333 -2.33 -43.46 -3.96
N SER A 334 -1.52 -43.04 -2.99
CA SER A 334 -0.54 -43.90 -2.29
C SER A 334 -0.84 -44.14 -0.80
N ALA A 335 -2.02 -43.74 -0.32
CA ALA A 335 -2.48 -43.94 1.06
C ALA A 335 -3.78 -44.75 1.10
#